data_AF-G0A7M2-F1
#
_entry.id   AF-G0A7M2-F1
#
_cell.length_a   1.000
_cell.length_b   1.000
_cell.length_c   1.000
_cell.angle_alpha   90.00
_cell.angle_beta   90.00
_cell.angle_gamma   90.00
#
_symmetry.space_group_name_H-M   'P 1'
#
loop_
_entity.id
_entity.type
_entity.pdbx_description
1 polymer ?
#
loop_
_entity_poly.entity_id
_entity_poly.type
_entity_poly.pdbx_seq_one_letter_code
_entity_poly.pdbx_strand_id
1 'polypeptide(L)'
;MSIDDNNNESENQNQTEQPEQPASQSNETLETAQKTASNLVATLLELKESNPKVFFGGIGAVVLVLLIMIMSGGSDPKLPMHQSKAIVPGQNYVLKSANAYDPGATIRLVAVPGSMAAYDDTEEADREGACKHMPQGTPVKAIQSQDAYGKKDVFVEVEMTTGECEGKRGWALAIDLQ
;
A
#
# COMPACT_ATOMS: atom_id res chain seq x y z
N MET A 1 -56.54 -13.65 -20.25
CA MET A 1 -56.93 -13.27 -18.88
C MET A 1 -55.66 -13.32 -18.06
N SER A 2 -55.02 -12.28 -17.55
CA SER A 2 -55.13 -10.80 -17.48
C SER A 2 -53.72 -10.40 -16.99
N ILE A 3 -52.92 -9.52 -17.61
CA ILE A 3 -53.04 -8.06 -17.77
C ILE A 3 -53.68 -7.43 -16.54
N ASP A 4 -52.84 -7.08 -15.57
CA ASP A 4 -53.12 -6.04 -14.59
C ASP A 4 -52.23 -4.85 -14.92
N ASP A 5 -52.90 -3.78 -15.31
CA ASP A 5 -52.38 -2.43 -15.50
C ASP A 5 -51.92 -1.80 -14.18
N ASN A 6 -50.83 -1.04 -14.20
CA ASN A 6 -50.73 0.13 -13.33
C ASN A 6 -49.88 1.24 -13.96
N ASN A 7 -50.57 2.27 -14.45
CA ASN A 7 -50.03 3.55 -14.88
C ASN A 7 -49.81 4.45 -13.65
N ASN A 8 -48.66 5.12 -13.58
CA ASN A 8 -48.65 6.53 -13.17
C ASN A 8 -47.39 7.26 -13.70
N GLU A 9 -47.59 8.14 -14.67
CA GLU A 9 -46.67 9.20 -15.07
C GLU A 9 -46.81 10.38 -14.09
N SER A 10 -45.70 11.04 -13.74
CA SER A 10 -45.65 12.48 -13.52
C SER A 10 -44.22 12.98 -13.57
N GLU A 11 -43.95 13.75 -14.61
CA GLU A 11 -42.81 14.64 -14.82
C GLU A 11 -42.63 15.64 -13.68
N ASN A 12 -41.39 16.01 -13.35
CA ASN A 12 -41.03 17.44 -13.34
C ASN A 12 -39.51 17.65 -13.40
N GLN A 13 -39.08 18.23 -14.51
CA GLN A 13 -37.81 18.92 -14.68
C GLN A 13 -37.87 20.23 -13.88
N ASN A 14 -36.80 20.62 -13.18
CA ASN A 14 -36.54 22.05 -13.09
C ASN A 14 -35.06 22.38 -13.08
N GLN A 15 -34.79 23.47 -13.77
CA GLN A 15 -33.56 23.92 -14.38
C GLN A 15 -33.05 25.14 -13.59
N THR A 16 -31.74 25.38 -13.65
CA THR A 16 -31.11 26.73 -13.61
C THR A 16 -30.93 27.41 -12.23
N GLU A 17 -29.67 27.63 -11.83
CA GLU A 17 -29.08 28.98 -11.69
C GLU A 17 -27.59 28.94 -11.27
N GLN A 18 -26.77 29.69 -12.00
CA GLN A 18 -25.39 30.10 -11.72
C GLN A 18 -25.37 31.64 -11.97
N PRO A 19 -24.35 32.39 -11.56
CA PRO A 19 -23.83 32.73 -10.23
C PRO A 19 -24.03 34.24 -9.92
N GLU A 20 -24.08 34.64 -8.66
CA GLU A 20 -23.91 36.06 -8.27
C GLU A 20 -22.51 36.30 -7.70
N GLN A 21 -21.70 37.06 -8.43
CA GLN A 21 -20.49 37.73 -7.94
C GLN A 21 -20.87 38.91 -7.04
N PRO A 22 -20.00 39.28 -6.09
CA PRO A 22 -19.68 40.69 -5.88
C PRO A 22 -18.25 40.96 -6.35
N ALA A 23 -18.14 41.56 -7.53
CA ALA A 23 -16.92 42.14 -8.07
C ALA A 23 -16.66 43.49 -7.39
N SER A 24 -15.67 43.57 -6.50
CA SER A 24 -15.09 44.86 -6.05
C SER A 24 -13.72 44.74 -5.35
N GLN A 25 -12.94 43.68 -5.60
CA GLN A 25 -11.54 43.55 -5.14
C GLN A 25 -10.53 43.23 -6.26
N SER A 26 -10.99 43.08 -7.50
CA SER A 26 -10.13 42.65 -8.62
C SER A 26 -9.27 43.77 -9.20
N ASN A 27 -9.72 45.03 -9.18
CA ASN A 27 -9.05 46.11 -9.90
C ASN A 27 -7.81 46.66 -9.19
N GLU A 28 -7.82 46.78 -7.85
CA GLU A 28 -6.63 47.19 -7.09
C GLU A 28 -5.53 46.12 -7.11
N THR A 29 -5.93 44.85 -7.06
CA THR A 29 -4.99 43.71 -7.08
C THR A 29 -4.31 43.57 -8.45
N LEU A 30 -5.04 43.80 -9.54
CA LEU A 30 -4.50 43.81 -10.91
C LEU A 30 -3.57 45.00 -11.16
N GLU A 31 -3.95 46.21 -10.75
CA GLU A 31 -3.09 47.40 -10.90
C GLU A 31 -1.80 47.29 -10.08
N THR A 32 -1.90 46.76 -8.85
CA THR A 32 -0.75 46.59 -7.97
C THR A 32 0.18 45.49 -8.49
N ALA A 33 -0.37 44.39 -9.00
CA ALA A 33 0.41 43.34 -9.66
C ALA A 33 1.09 43.85 -10.94
N GLN A 34 0.40 44.66 -11.74
CA GLN A 34 0.94 45.23 -12.97
C GLN A 34 2.05 46.25 -12.70
N LYS A 35 1.85 47.17 -11.74
CA LYS A 35 2.89 48.13 -11.32
C LYS A 35 4.11 47.42 -10.73
N THR A 36 3.90 46.37 -9.95
CA THR A 36 5.00 45.57 -9.38
C THR A 36 5.78 44.82 -10.48
N ALA A 37 5.07 44.21 -11.43
CA ALA A 37 5.70 43.53 -12.57
C ALA A 37 6.47 44.52 -13.48
N SER A 38 5.90 45.69 -13.78
CA SER A 38 6.56 46.73 -14.57
C SER A 38 7.82 47.27 -13.87
N ASN A 39 7.77 47.47 -12.56
CA ASN A 39 8.95 47.90 -11.78
C ASN A 39 10.04 46.83 -11.77
N LEU A 40 9.68 45.55 -11.60
CA LEU A 40 10.65 44.44 -11.66
C LEU A 40 11.33 44.32 -13.03
N VAL A 41 10.59 44.51 -14.12
CA VAL A 41 11.16 44.49 -15.48
C VAL A 41 12.09 45.69 -15.69
N ALA A 42 11.73 46.88 -15.21
CA ALA A 42 12.58 48.05 -15.28
C ALA A 42 13.89 47.86 -14.49
N THR A 43 13.82 47.33 -13.27
CA THR A 43 15.01 47.03 -12.45
C THR A 43 15.88 45.95 -13.07
N LEU A 44 15.30 44.94 -13.75
CA LEU A 44 16.06 43.92 -14.48
C LEU A 44 16.78 44.48 -15.72
N LEU A 45 16.14 45.39 -16.46
CA LEU A 45 16.74 46.08 -17.59
C LEU A 45 17.87 47.02 -17.13
N GLU A 46 17.66 47.76 -16.05
CA GLU A 46 18.68 48.61 -15.43
C GLU A 46 19.86 47.78 -14.90
N LEU A 47 19.61 46.60 -14.32
CA LEU A 47 20.66 45.69 -13.85
C LEU A 47 21.45 45.08 -15.01
N LYS A 48 20.79 44.77 -16.14
CA LYS A 48 21.44 44.34 -17.38
C LYS A 48 22.38 45.43 -17.93
N GLU A 49 21.95 46.69 -17.91
CA GLU A 49 22.72 47.81 -18.45
C GLU A 49 23.85 48.26 -17.51
N SER A 50 23.58 48.36 -16.22
CA SER A 50 24.56 48.80 -15.21
C SER A 50 25.61 47.75 -14.89
N ASN A 51 25.23 46.45 -14.84
CA ASN A 51 26.09 45.36 -14.40
C ASN A 51 25.81 44.05 -15.18
N PRO A 52 26.17 43.97 -16.48
CA PRO A 52 25.83 42.84 -17.34
C PRO A 52 26.38 41.49 -16.82
N LYS A 53 27.55 41.50 -16.17
CA LYS A 53 28.15 40.28 -15.59
C LYS A 53 27.27 39.67 -14.49
N VAL A 54 26.65 40.51 -13.66
CA VAL A 54 25.77 40.08 -12.56
C VAL A 54 24.44 39.60 -13.12
N PHE A 55 23.89 40.32 -14.11
CA PHE A 55 22.66 39.93 -14.79
C PHE A 55 22.76 38.55 -15.46
N PHE A 56 23.75 38.36 -16.34
CA PHE A 56 23.93 37.07 -17.02
C PHE A 56 24.42 35.96 -16.07
N GLY A 57 25.19 36.31 -15.02
CA GLY A 57 25.55 35.38 -13.96
C GLY A 57 24.34 34.88 -13.15
N GLY A 58 23.40 35.76 -12.83
CA GLY A 58 22.15 35.42 -12.16
C GLY A 58 21.28 34.50 -13.01
N ILE A 59 21.13 34.79 -14.31
CA ILE A 59 20.40 33.91 -15.24
C ILE A 59 21.07 32.53 -15.32
N GLY A 60 22.41 32.49 -15.43
CA GLY A 60 23.16 31.23 -15.46
C GLY A 60 22.96 30.37 -14.21
N ALA A 61 22.92 30.99 -13.03
CA ALA A 61 22.66 30.28 -11.77
C ALA A 61 21.26 29.66 -11.72
N VAL A 62 20.24 30.39 -12.17
CA VAL A 62 18.85 29.88 -12.22
C VAL A 62 18.75 28.69 -13.18
N VAL A 63 19.35 28.80 -14.36
CA VAL A 63 19.38 27.70 -15.35
C VAL A 63 20.10 26.47 -14.79
N LEU A 64 21.21 26.66 -14.08
CA LEU A 64 21.96 25.57 -13.46
C LEU A 64 21.13 24.83 -12.41
N VAL A 65 20.43 25.55 -11.53
CA VAL A 65 19.56 24.94 -10.50
C VAL A 65 18.41 24.16 -11.16
N LEU A 66 17.81 24.71 -12.22
CA LEU A 66 16.77 24.01 -12.97
C LEU A 66 17.29 22.72 -13.59
N LEU A 67 18.49 22.74 -14.20
CA LEU A 67 19.13 21.54 -14.73
C LEU A 67 19.41 20.51 -13.64
N ILE A 68 19.89 20.94 -12.47
CA ILE A 68 20.11 20.04 -11.32
C ILE A 68 18.80 19.39 -10.90
N MET A 69 17.69 20.14 -10.83
CA MET A 69 16.39 19.56 -10.48
C MET A 69 15.87 18.57 -11.52
N ILE A 70 16.06 18.85 -12.81
CA ILE A 70 15.62 17.94 -13.89
C ILE A 70 16.51 16.67 -13.94
N MET A 71 17.81 16.81 -13.65
CA MET A 71 18.77 15.69 -13.63
C MET A 71 18.76 14.90 -12.33
N SER A 72 18.24 15.47 -11.24
CA SER A 72 18.02 14.78 -9.96
C SER A 72 16.80 13.89 -10.12
N GLY A 73 16.98 12.75 -10.80
CA GLY A 73 15.95 11.76 -11.05
C GLY A 73 15.10 11.51 -9.80
N GLY A 74 13.77 11.55 -9.98
CA GLY A 74 12.82 11.36 -8.91
C GLY A 74 13.08 10.04 -8.20
N SER A 75 13.12 10.07 -6.87
CA SER A 75 13.19 8.85 -6.08
C SER A 75 11.92 8.05 -6.35
N ASP A 76 12.05 6.85 -6.90
CA ASP A 76 10.96 5.89 -6.94
C ASP A 76 10.44 5.72 -5.50
N PRO A 77 9.17 6.05 -5.20
CA PRO A 77 8.63 5.79 -3.89
C PRO A 77 8.61 4.28 -3.73
N LYS A 78 9.59 3.75 -2.98
CA LYS A 78 9.61 2.34 -2.61
C LYS A 78 8.32 2.10 -1.84
N LEU A 79 7.46 1.23 -2.39
CA LEU A 79 6.26 0.80 -1.70
C LEU A 79 6.66 0.34 -0.30
N PRO A 80 5.88 0.67 0.74
CA PRO A 80 6.15 0.21 2.09
C PRO A 80 6.20 -1.32 2.07
N MET A 81 7.41 -1.85 2.18
CA MET A 81 7.62 -3.28 2.27
C MET A 81 7.07 -3.73 3.61
N HIS A 82 6.15 -4.71 3.59
CA HIS A 82 5.68 -5.33 4.81
C HIS A 82 6.88 -5.92 5.55
N GLN A 83 7.23 -5.33 6.69
CA GLN A 83 8.27 -5.83 7.57
C GLN A 83 7.65 -7.00 8.34
N SER A 84 7.74 -8.20 7.78
CA SER A 84 7.41 -9.41 8.54
C SER A 84 8.35 -9.47 9.75
N LYS A 85 7.78 -9.46 10.96
CA LYS A 85 8.55 -9.60 12.19
C LYS A 85 9.31 -10.92 12.13
N ALA A 86 10.61 -10.90 12.46
CA ALA A 86 11.42 -12.10 12.47
C ALA A 86 10.83 -13.13 13.45
N ILE A 87 10.71 -14.37 13.00
CA ILE A 87 10.25 -15.48 13.84
C ILE A 87 11.39 -15.88 14.75
N VAL A 88 11.10 -16.02 16.05
CA VAL A 88 12.08 -16.35 17.06
C VAL A 88 11.79 -17.77 17.57
N PRO A 89 12.66 -18.75 17.29
CA PRO A 89 12.53 -20.08 17.86
C PRO A 89 12.38 -20.05 19.38
N GLY A 90 11.48 -20.88 19.91
CA GLY A 90 11.14 -20.98 21.32
C GLY A 90 9.98 -20.08 21.76
N GLN A 91 9.59 -19.09 20.98
CA GLN A 91 8.45 -18.22 21.30
C GLN A 91 7.11 -18.87 20.93
N ASN A 92 6.06 -18.44 21.63
CA ASN A 92 4.68 -18.81 21.34
C ASN A 92 4.05 -17.81 20.36
N TYR A 93 3.26 -18.34 19.44
CA TYR A 93 2.55 -17.64 18.39
C TYR A 93 1.13 -18.22 18.27
N VAL A 94 0.29 -17.55 17.50
CA VAL A 94 -0.99 -18.11 17.06
C VAL A 94 -0.99 -18.30 15.55
N LEU A 95 -1.57 -19.41 15.10
CA LEU A 95 -1.78 -19.65 13.68
C LEU A 95 -2.93 -18.78 13.17
N LYS A 96 -2.68 -17.99 12.13
CA LYS A 96 -3.70 -17.17 11.47
C LYS A 96 -3.42 -17.11 9.99
N SER A 97 -4.43 -17.41 9.16
CA SER A 97 -4.24 -17.36 7.72
C SER A 97 -4.02 -15.92 7.26
N ALA A 98 -2.87 -15.64 6.65
CA ALA A 98 -2.61 -14.32 6.10
C ALA A 98 -3.47 -13.97 4.88
N ASN A 99 -4.00 -14.99 4.19
CA ASN A 99 -4.71 -14.86 2.92
C ASN A 99 -6.22 -15.10 3.01
N ALA A 100 -6.74 -15.43 4.19
CA ALA A 100 -8.16 -15.70 4.40
C ALA A 100 -8.75 -14.79 5.47
N TYR A 101 -9.81 -14.06 5.10
CA TYR A 101 -10.62 -13.26 6.02
C TYR A 101 -11.71 -14.10 6.72
N ASP A 102 -12.00 -15.29 6.21
CA ASP A 102 -12.98 -16.21 6.79
C ASP A 102 -12.49 -16.75 8.15
N PRO A 103 -13.24 -16.53 9.25
CA PRO A 103 -12.92 -17.12 10.55
C PRO A 103 -12.88 -18.65 10.53
N GLY A 104 -13.61 -19.30 9.60
CA GLY A 104 -13.64 -20.75 9.43
C GLY A 104 -12.47 -21.32 8.63
N ALA A 105 -11.60 -20.48 8.07
CA ALA A 105 -10.45 -20.96 7.31
C ALA A 105 -9.50 -21.77 8.20
N THR A 106 -8.89 -22.80 7.62
CA THR A 106 -7.88 -23.60 8.31
C THR A 106 -6.49 -23.29 7.78
N ILE A 107 -5.50 -23.37 8.66
CA ILE A 107 -4.09 -23.28 8.35
C ILE A 107 -3.57 -24.70 8.13
N ARG A 108 -2.95 -24.93 6.98
CA ARG A 108 -2.39 -26.24 6.64
C ARG A 108 -1.00 -26.39 7.23
N LEU A 109 -0.77 -27.52 7.89
CA LEU A 109 0.53 -27.98 8.35
C LEU A 109 1.03 -29.11 7.46
N VAL A 110 2.30 -29.07 7.09
CA VAL A 110 2.93 -30.11 6.27
C VAL A 110 4.11 -30.76 6.99
N ALA A 111 4.46 -31.98 6.61
CA ALA A 111 5.57 -32.71 7.23
C ALA A 111 6.95 -32.17 6.82
N VAL A 112 7.05 -31.59 5.62
CA VAL A 112 8.32 -31.12 5.04
C VAL A 112 8.18 -29.67 4.58
N PRO A 113 9.14 -28.79 4.91
CA PRO A 113 9.09 -27.40 4.47
C PRO A 113 9.08 -27.31 2.94
N GLY A 114 8.21 -26.46 2.40
CA GLY A 114 8.03 -26.29 0.96
C GLY A 114 7.09 -27.29 0.28
N SER A 115 6.67 -28.37 0.94
CA SER A 115 5.70 -29.30 0.34
C SER A 115 4.26 -28.75 0.32
N MET A 116 4.01 -27.55 0.87
CA MET A 116 2.71 -26.89 0.84
C MET A 116 2.21 -26.63 -0.59
N ALA A 117 3.13 -26.37 -1.53
CA ALA A 117 2.80 -26.14 -2.94
C ALA A 117 2.57 -27.43 -3.74
N ALA A 118 3.03 -28.57 -3.23
CA ALA A 118 2.84 -29.89 -3.82
C ALA A 118 1.75 -30.70 -3.12
N TYR A 119 1.01 -30.06 -2.21
CA TYR A 119 -0.03 -30.69 -1.42
C TYR A 119 -1.28 -30.90 -2.28
N ASP A 120 -1.76 -32.14 -2.35
CA ASP A 120 -2.95 -32.49 -3.10
C ASP A 120 -4.10 -32.83 -2.16
N ASP A 121 -5.09 -31.94 -2.13
CA ASP A 121 -6.32 -32.12 -1.36
C ASP A 121 -7.25 -33.19 -1.93
N THR A 122 -6.85 -33.93 -2.96
CA THR A 122 -7.61 -35.06 -3.50
C THR A 122 -7.21 -36.40 -2.91
N GLU A 123 -6.07 -36.50 -2.25
CA GLU A 123 -5.58 -37.72 -1.62
C GLU A 123 -6.17 -37.86 -0.20
N GLU A 124 -6.81 -39.00 0.10
CA GLU A 124 -7.46 -39.26 1.39
C GLU A 124 -6.52 -39.13 2.60
N ALA A 125 -5.24 -39.50 2.42
CA ALA A 125 -4.24 -39.33 3.47
C ALA A 125 -4.02 -37.86 3.87
N ASP A 126 -4.22 -36.94 2.92
CA ASP A 126 -4.06 -35.49 3.08
C ASP A 126 -5.34 -34.80 3.56
N ARG A 127 -6.52 -35.39 3.32
CA ARG A 127 -7.80 -34.93 3.87
C ARG A 127 -8.02 -35.33 5.33
N GLU A 128 -7.67 -36.57 5.67
CA GLU A 128 -8.06 -37.19 6.95
C GLU A 128 -6.94 -37.21 7.99
N GLY A 129 -5.74 -36.72 7.63
CA GLY A 129 -4.60 -36.67 8.53
C GLY A 129 -4.88 -35.77 9.74
N ALA A 130 -5.01 -36.39 10.93
CA ALA A 130 -5.16 -35.66 12.19
C ALA A 130 -4.04 -34.61 12.34
N CYS A 131 -4.42 -33.36 12.59
CA CYS A 131 -3.53 -32.21 12.79
C CYS A 131 -2.84 -31.64 11.54
N LYS A 132 -3.32 -31.96 10.34
CA LYS A 132 -2.88 -31.29 9.10
C LYS A 132 -3.62 -29.97 8.85
N HIS A 133 -4.86 -29.84 9.32
CA HIS A 133 -5.68 -28.64 9.19
C HIS A 133 -5.97 -28.07 10.57
N MET A 134 -5.38 -26.92 10.87
CA MET A 134 -5.54 -26.26 12.17
C MET A 134 -6.51 -25.09 12.06
N PRO A 135 -7.43 -24.91 13.00
CA PRO A 135 -8.29 -23.74 13.01
C PRO A 135 -7.48 -22.46 13.26
N GLN A 136 -8.00 -21.33 12.78
CA GLN A 136 -7.47 -20.01 13.12
C GLN A 136 -7.41 -19.82 14.64
N GLY A 137 -6.36 -19.15 15.13
CA GLY A 137 -6.12 -18.89 16.55
C GLY A 137 -5.47 -20.04 17.32
N THR A 138 -5.13 -21.16 16.66
CA THR A 138 -4.44 -22.28 17.33
C THR A 138 -3.11 -21.82 17.92
N PRO A 139 -2.86 -22.00 19.23
CA PRO A 139 -1.62 -21.59 19.86
C PRO A 139 -0.51 -22.61 19.57
N VAL A 140 0.63 -22.11 19.11
CA VAL A 140 1.78 -22.91 18.71
C VAL A 140 3.07 -22.33 19.24
N LYS A 141 4.08 -23.18 19.38
CA LYS A 141 5.45 -22.78 19.69
C LYS A 141 6.33 -22.95 18.46
N ALA A 142 7.05 -21.90 18.08
CA ALA A 142 8.03 -22.00 16.99
C ALA A 142 9.22 -22.85 17.48
N ILE A 143 9.58 -23.87 16.71
CA ILE A 143 10.69 -24.79 17.03
C ILE A 143 11.95 -24.41 16.25
N GLN A 144 11.81 -24.26 14.94
CA GLN A 144 12.88 -23.85 14.05
C GLN A 144 12.30 -23.20 12.79
N SER A 145 13.15 -22.52 12.04
CA SER A 145 12.80 -21.87 10.78
C SER A 145 13.74 -22.31 9.67
N GLN A 146 13.25 -22.21 8.44
CA GLN A 146 14.02 -22.49 7.24
C GLN A 146 13.86 -21.36 6.22
N ASP A 147 14.99 -20.91 5.70
CA ASP A 147 15.09 -19.94 4.62
C ASP A 147 14.67 -20.56 3.28
N ALA A 148 14.00 -19.77 2.45
CA ALA A 148 13.63 -20.17 1.09
C ALA A 148 13.48 -18.95 0.17
N TYR A 149 13.65 -19.16 -1.13
CA TYR A 149 13.43 -18.13 -2.15
C TYR A 149 14.18 -16.80 -1.89
N GLY A 150 15.37 -16.87 -1.29
CA GLY A 150 16.17 -15.70 -0.94
C GLY A 150 15.62 -14.86 0.24
N LYS A 151 14.64 -15.38 0.97
CA LYS A 151 14.08 -14.76 2.18
C LYS A 151 14.39 -15.62 3.40
N LYS A 152 14.60 -14.96 4.53
CA LYS A 152 14.81 -15.63 5.81
C LYS A 152 13.50 -16.12 6.40
N ASP A 153 13.57 -17.23 7.14
CA ASP A 153 12.47 -17.75 7.96
C ASP A 153 11.16 -17.88 7.20
N VAL A 154 11.17 -18.44 5.98
CA VAL A 154 9.94 -18.56 5.16
C VAL A 154 9.04 -19.67 5.69
N PHE A 155 9.64 -20.79 6.07
CA PHE A 155 8.95 -21.93 6.66
C PHE A 155 9.31 -22.03 8.12
N VAL A 156 8.33 -22.33 8.97
CA VAL A 156 8.53 -22.47 10.41
C VAL A 156 7.96 -23.80 10.84
N GLU A 157 8.78 -24.60 11.52
CA GLU A 157 8.30 -25.77 12.24
C GLU A 157 7.66 -25.30 13.55
N VAL A 158 6.42 -25.69 13.75
CA VAL A 158 5.62 -25.33 14.91
C VAL A 158 5.22 -26.59 15.68
N GLU A 159 5.18 -26.48 16.99
CA GLU A 159 4.64 -27.48 17.91
C GLU A 159 3.34 -26.96 18.50
N MET A 160 2.27 -27.74 18.40
CA MET A 160 0.98 -27.35 18.94
C MET A 160 1.03 -27.43 20.47
N THR A 161 0.54 -26.39 21.14
CA THR A 161 0.66 -26.28 22.60
C THR A 161 -0.61 -26.69 23.34
N THR A 162 -1.72 -26.92 22.62
CA THR A 162 -3.02 -27.25 23.20
C THR A 162 -3.85 -28.12 22.26
N GLY A 163 -4.85 -28.82 22.82
CA GLY A 163 -5.89 -29.53 22.07
C GLY A 163 -5.46 -30.94 21.66
N GLU A 164 -6.24 -31.60 20.78
CA GLU A 164 -6.00 -32.99 20.34
C GLU A 164 -4.66 -33.18 19.59
N CYS A 165 -4.07 -32.07 19.17
CA CYS A 165 -2.81 -32.03 18.44
C CYS A 165 -1.62 -31.64 19.31
N GLU A 166 -1.79 -31.44 20.62
CA GLU A 166 -0.73 -31.02 21.53
C GLU A 166 0.52 -31.91 21.41
N GLY A 167 1.69 -31.27 21.36
CA GLY A 167 2.99 -31.91 21.23
C GLY A 167 3.32 -32.42 19.82
N LYS A 168 2.35 -32.45 18.88
CA LYS A 168 2.64 -32.77 17.48
C LYS A 168 3.27 -31.56 16.80
N ARG A 169 4.02 -31.85 15.73
CA ARG A 169 4.76 -30.85 14.96
C ARG A 169 4.37 -30.86 13.50
N GLY A 170 4.51 -29.70 12.87
CA GLY A 170 4.33 -29.53 11.45
C GLY A 170 4.94 -28.21 10.98
N TRP A 171 5.11 -28.08 9.68
CA TRP A 171 5.63 -26.89 9.04
C TRP A 171 4.48 -26.01 8.53
N ALA A 172 4.59 -24.72 8.82
CA ALA A 172 3.70 -23.67 8.33
C ALA A 172 4.51 -22.57 7.61
N LEU A 173 3.83 -21.68 6.90
CA LEU A 173 4.45 -20.44 6.42
C LEU A 173 4.61 -19.47 7.58
N ALA A 174 5.74 -18.77 7.65
CA ALA A 174 5.96 -17.76 8.67
C ALA A 174 4.93 -16.62 8.67
N ILE A 175 4.34 -16.34 7.50
CA ILE A 175 3.29 -15.33 7.39
C ILE A 175 2.01 -15.72 8.16
N ASP A 176 1.83 -17.01 8.44
CA ASP A 176 0.69 -17.53 9.17
C ASP A 176 0.92 -17.57 10.69
N LEU A 177 2.06 -17.07 11.18
CA LEU A 177 2.37 -16.96 12.62
C LEU A 177 2.26 -15.50 13.08
N GLN A 178 1.46 -15.26 14.12
CA GLN A 178 1.24 -13.93 14.71
C GLN A 178 1.54 -13.88 16.20
#